data_AF-A0A5E6RW48-F1
#
_entry.id   AF-A0A5E6RW48-F1
#
_cell.length_a   1.000
_cell.length_b   1.000
_cell.length_c   1.000
_cell.angle_alpha   90.00
_cell.angle_beta   90.00
_cell.angle_gamma   90.00
#
_symmetry.space_group_name_H-M   'P 1'
#
loop_
_entity.id
_entity.type
_entity.pdbx_description
1 polymer ?
#
loop_
_entity_poly.entity_id
_entity_poly.type
_entity_poly.pdbx_seq_one_letter_code
_entity_poly.pdbx_strand_id
1 'polypeptide(L)'
;MDIFSVVPLALITAVLSAVIALTGVFISNRSNLNRLVIQLDHDSNEKSKERAGKLRQEAYLNIAEELTRINTKLGSLAFKEAGSVADDNDLSGLMSATIKCQLVAEQKTAHLISSLSQAYAELTAYSVEKLTPLRFCNVNIKFADEGHRTASEQADNIVKEITSLDGREAAESEKLDRLFKKLEACEARAMQCRDEREQQYVRREQLLEIFVSEMTERLAPVEKLYSKTILAIRSDLGFSV
;
A
#
# COMPACT_ATOMS: atom_id res chain seq x y z
N MET A 1 89.26 -16.96 -40.60
CA MET A 1 88.03 -17.65 -41.04
C MET A 1 86.92 -16.61 -41.02
N ASP A 2 86.74 -15.93 -42.15
CA ASP A 2 85.87 -14.77 -42.28
C ASP A 2 84.45 -15.24 -42.63
N ILE A 3 83.61 -15.40 -41.61
CA ILE A 3 82.17 -15.64 -41.80
C ILE A 3 81.47 -14.36 -42.33
N PHE A 4 82.14 -13.21 -42.27
CA PHE A 4 81.61 -11.93 -42.73
C PHE A 4 81.78 -11.63 -44.24
N SER A 5 82.46 -12.49 -45.01
CA SER A 5 82.69 -12.24 -46.46
C SER A 5 81.67 -12.90 -47.39
N VAL A 6 80.72 -13.70 -46.87
CA VAL A 6 79.81 -14.53 -47.70
C VAL A 6 78.34 -14.06 -47.65
N VAL A 7 77.96 -13.19 -46.70
CA VAL A 7 76.58 -12.71 -46.59
C VAL A 7 76.48 -11.27 -47.11
N PRO A 8 75.64 -10.98 -48.12
CA PRO A 8 75.42 -9.62 -48.59
C PRO A 8 74.94 -8.73 -47.44
N LEU A 9 75.54 -7.55 -47.26
CA LEU A 9 75.16 -6.57 -46.24
C LEU A 9 73.64 -6.28 -46.25
N ALA A 10 73.03 -6.31 -47.43
CA ALA A 10 71.58 -6.16 -47.64
C ALA A 10 70.73 -7.22 -46.93
N LEU A 11 71.25 -8.44 -46.75
CA LEU A 11 70.54 -9.54 -46.12
C LEU A 11 70.56 -9.39 -44.59
N ILE A 12 71.67 -8.91 -44.03
CA ILE A 12 71.80 -8.59 -42.61
C ILE A 12 70.87 -7.41 -42.24
N THR A 13 70.84 -6.36 -43.06
CA THR A 13 69.96 -5.20 -42.82
C THR A 13 68.48 -5.55 -42.99
N ALA A 14 68.13 -6.43 -43.93
CA ALA A 14 66.77 -6.93 -44.09
C ALA A 14 66.31 -7.76 -42.87
N VAL A 15 67.15 -8.67 -42.37
CA VAL A 15 66.85 -9.47 -41.17
C VAL A 15 66.72 -8.57 -39.94
N LEU A 16 67.64 -7.63 -39.75
CA LEU A 16 67.58 -6.71 -38.61
C LEU A 16 66.32 -5.83 -38.65
N SER A 17 65.95 -5.34 -39.83
CA SER A 17 64.72 -4.56 -40.04
C SER A 17 63.47 -5.39 -39.75
N ALA A 18 63.44 -6.66 -40.17
CA ALA A 18 62.33 -7.57 -39.88
C ALA A 18 62.20 -7.88 -38.38
N VAL A 19 63.31 -8.09 -37.67
CA VAL A 19 63.31 -8.29 -36.21
C VAL A 19 62.81 -7.04 -35.49
N ILE A 20 63.29 -5.86 -35.88
CA ILE A 20 62.83 -4.58 -35.29
C ILE A 20 61.33 -4.39 -35.53
N ALA A 21 60.86 -4.62 -36.76
CA ALA A 21 59.45 -4.51 -37.11
C ALA A 21 58.58 -5.50 -36.30
N LEU A 22 58.99 -6.77 -36.20
CA LEU A 22 58.27 -7.80 -35.45
C LEU A 22 58.23 -7.49 -33.95
N THR A 23 59.33 -6.99 -33.39
CA THR A 23 59.40 -6.56 -31.98
C THR A 23 58.48 -5.36 -31.73
N GLY A 24 58.47 -4.40 -32.65
CA GLY A 24 57.57 -3.25 -32.60
C GLY A 24 56.08 -3.65 -32.63
N VAL A 25 55.71 -4.57 -33.52
CA VAL A 25 54.34 -5.11 -33.61
C VAL A 25 53.98 -5.89 -32.35
N PHE A 26 54.91 -6.69 -31.80
CA PHE A 26 54.65 -7.45 -30.57
C PHE A 26 54.42 -6.55 -29.35
N ILE A 27 55.25 -5.52 -29.18
CA ILE A 27 55.09 -4.52 -28.10
C ILE A 27 53.79 -3.73 -28.29
N SER A 28 53.48 -3.32 -29.52
CA SER A 28 52.24 -2.60 -29.84
C SER A 28 51.00 -3.45 -29.54
N ASN A 29 50.98 -4.71 -29.98
CA ASN A 29 49.88 -5.63 -29.71
C ASN A 29 49.73 -5.93 -28.21
N ARG A 30 50.84 -6.10 -27.49
CA ARG A 30 50.79 -6.31 -26.03
C ARG A 30 50.23 -5.09 -25.29
N SER A 31 50.63 -3.88 -25.70
CA SER A 31 50.09 -2.64 -25.14
C SER A 31 48.60 -2.47 -25.43
N ASN A 32 48.19 -2.72 -26.68
CA ASN A 32 46.78 -2.67 -27.09
C ASN A 32 45.93 -3.70 -26.32
N LEU A 33 46.44 -4.92 -26.12
CA LEU A 33 45.75 -5.96 -25.36
C LEU A 33 45.59 -5.55 -23.89
N ASN A 34 46.63 -5.01 -23.26
CA ASN A 34 46.54 -4.50 -21.89
C ASN A 34 45.50 -3.38 -21.76
N ARG A 35 45.49 -2.43 -22.71
CA ARG A 35 44.51 -1.33 -22.71
C ARG A 35 43.08 -1.85 -22.89
N LEU A 36 42.88 -2.83 -23.78
CA LEU A 36 41.58 -3.45 -24.02
C LEU A 36 41.07 -4.18 -22.77
N VAL A 37 41.93 -4.91 -22.06
CA VAL A 37 41.55 -5.60 -20.80
C VAL A 37 41.11 -4.59 -19.74
N ILE A 38 41.84 -3.49 -19.57
CA ILE A 38 41.48 -2.43 -18.60
C ILE A 38 40.15 -1.79 -18.98
N GLN A 39 39.92 -1.53 -20.28
CA GLN A 39 38.65 -0.98 -20.75
C GLN A 39 37.49 -1.94 -20.52
N LEU A 40 37.64 -3.23 -20.83
CA LEU A 40 36.60 -4.23 -20.61
C LEU A 40 36.27 -4.40 -19.11
N ASP A 41 37.27 -4.35 -18.24
CA ASP A 41 37.06 -4.41 -16.79
C ASP A 41 36.32 -3.17 -16.27
N HIS A 42 36.71 -1.99 -16.76
CA HIS A 42 36.02 -0.74 -16.46
C HIS A 42 34.57 -0.75 -16.95
N ASP A 43 34.33 -1.09 -18.21
CA ASP A 43 32.99 -1.17 -18.81
C ASP A 43 32.11 -2.21 -18.10
N SER A 44 32.69 -3.36 -17.70
CA SER A 44 32.00 -4.38 -16.91
C SER A 44 31.56 -3.84 -15.54
N ASN A 45 32.46 -3.11 -14.86
CA ASN A 45 32.18 -2.49 -13.59
C ASN A 45 31.13 -1.37 -13.70
N GLU A 46 31.20 -0.51 -14.71
CA GLU A 46 30.20 0.53 -14.97
C GLU A 46 28.84 -0.08 -15.29
N LYS A 47 28.79 -1.11 -16.13
CA LYS A 47 27.54 -1.82 -16.47
C LYS A 47 26.93 -2.51 -15.27
N SER A 48 27.74 -3.07 -14.37
CA SER A 48 27.26 -3.65 -13.11
C SER A 48 26.64 -2.59 -12.20
N LYS A 49 27.29 -1.41 -12.08
CA LYS A 49 26.75 -0.28 -11.32
C LYS A 49 25.45 0.25 -11.92
N GLU A 50 25.37 0.37 -13.25
CA GLU A 50 24.16 0.79 -13.96
C GLU A 50 23.00 -0.18 -13.70
N ARG A 51 23.25 -1.49 -13.78
CA ARG A 51 22.25 -2.53 -13.47
C ARG A 51 21.76 -2.45 -12.03
N ALA A 52 22.67 -2.30 -11.07
CA ALA A 52 22.31 -2.14 -9.67
C ALA A 52 21.48 -0.87 -9.43
N GLY A 53 21.86 0.24 -10.07
CA GLY A 53 21.11 1.50 -10.02
C GLY A 53 19.69 1.35 -10.55
N LYS A 54 19.51 0.70 -11.71
CA LYS A 54 18.18 0.42 -12.29
C LYS A 54 17.33 -0.45 -11.37
N LEU A 55 17.89 -1.53 -10.82
CA LEU A 55 17.17 -2.40 -9.88
C LEU A 55 16.72 -1.65 -8.62
N ARG A 56 17.57 -0.77 -8.07
CA ARG A 56 17.19 0.10 -6.95
C ARG A 56 16.07 1.05 -7.31
N GLN A 57 16.17 1.72 -8.48
CA GLN A 57 15.13 2.63 -8.96
C GLN A 57 13.78 1.92 -9.08
N GLU A 58 13.74 0.73 -9.69
CA GLU A 58 12.52 -0.07 -9.82
C GLU A 58 11.96 -0.48 -8.45
N ALA A 59 12.81 -0.94 -7.53
CA ALA A 59 12.38 -1.30 -6.18
C ALA A 59 11.83 -0.09 -5.40
N TYR A 60 12.48 1.07 -5.52
CA TYR A 60 12.07 2.31 -4.84
C TYR A 60 10.80 2.94 -5.42
N LEU A 61 10.55 2.78 -6.72
CA LEU A 61 9.25 3.15 -7.29
C LEU A 61 8.16 2.23 -6.79
N ASN A 62 8.41 0.92 -6.73
CA ASN A 62 7.46 -0.05 -6.23
C ASN A 62 7.05 0.22 -4.77
N ILE A 63 8.02 0.52 -3.89
CA ILE A 63 7.69 0.86 -2.49
C ILE A 63 6.89 2.17 -2.40
N ALA A 64 7.18 3.17 -3.23
CA ALA A 64 6.44 4.43 -3.24
C ALA A 64 4.97 4.24 -3.68
N GLU A 65 4.73 3.37 -4.66
CA GLU A 65 3.38 3.00 -5.10
C GLU A 65 2.60 2.29 -3.99
N GLU A 66 3.20 1.29 -3.33
CA GLU A 66 2.55 0.54 -2.26
C GLU A 66 2.30 1.38 -1.00
N LEU A 67 3.22 2.28 -0.64
CA LEU A 67 3.03 3.24 0.44
C LEU A 67 1.85 4.18 0.16
N THR A 68 1.73 4.66 -1.09
CA THR A 68 0.60 5.48 -1.52
C THR A 68 -0.71 4.71 -1.39
N ARG A 69 -0.74 3.46 -1.87
CA ARG A 69 -1.92 2.59 -1.78
C ARG A 69 -2.37 2.37 -0.33
N ILE A 70 -1.43 2.13 0.58
CA ILE A 70 -1.74 1.95 2.00
C ILE A 70 -2.23 3.23 2.66
N ASN A 71 -1.63 4.38 2.36
CA ASN A 71 -2.11 5.67 2.86
C ASN A 71 -3.56 5.94 2.44
N THR A 72 -3.88 5.76 1.16
CA THR A 72 -5.25 5.90 0.66
C THR A 72 -6.18 4.91 1.34
N LYS A 73 -5.74 3.66 1.52
CA LYS A 73 -6.53 2.64 2.20
C LYS A 73 -6.84 3.05 3.64
N LEU A 74 -5.82 3.42 4.43
CA LEU A 74 -5.96 3.87 5.82
C LEU A 74 -6.97 5.01 5.93
N GLY A 75 -6.91 6.00 5.03
CA GLY A 75 -7.87 7.10 4.98
C GLY A 75 -9.30 6.66 4.66
N SER A 76 -9.47 5.60 3.87
CA SER A 76 -10.79 5.06 3.51
C SER A 76 -11.39 4.08 4.54
N LEU A 77 -10.59 3.55 5.47
CA LEU A 77 -11.01 2.46 6.37
C LEU A 77 -12.20 2.85 7.27
N ALA A 78 -12.28 4.11 7.68
CA ALA A 78 -13.38 4.62 8.51
C ALA A 78 -14.73 4.67 7.77
N PHE A 79 -14.70 4.73 6.44
CA PHE A 79 -15.89 4.89 5.60
C PHE A 79 -16.35 3.59 4.93
N LYS A 80 -15.51 2.55 4.91
CA LYS A 80 -15.88 1.25 4.32
C LYS A 80 -16.92 0.52 5.17
N GLU A 81 -17.93 -0.05 4.50
CA GLU A 81 -18.98 -0.82 5.17
C GLU A 81 -18.45 -2.12 5.79
N ALA A 82 -19.05 -2.50 6.92
CA ALA A 82 -18.80 -3.77 7.60
C ALA A 82 -19.19 -4.94 6.68
N GLY A 83 -18.19 -5.72 6.23
CA GLY A 83 -18.38 -6.85 5.33
C GLY A 83 -17.56 -6.79 4.04
N SER A 84 -17.08 -5.60 3.64
CA SER A 84 -16.22 -5.40 2.45
C SER A 84 -14.72 -5.60 2.72
N VAL A 85 -14.36 -6.11 3.89
CA VAL A 85 -12.98 -6.15 4.41
C VAL A 85 -12.27 -7.46 4.03
N ALA A 86 -12.96 -8.37 3.35
CA ALA A 86 -12.42 -9.65 2.90
C ALA A 86 -11.40 -9.56 1.73
N ASP A 87 -10.90 -8.37 1.40
CA ASP A 87 -9.72 -8.23 0.52
C ASP A 87 -8.45 -8.43 1.34
N ASP A 88 -8.12 -9.71 1.51
CA ASP A 88 -7.19 -10.31 2.46
C ASP A 88 -5.69 -10.11 2.12
N ASN A 89 -5.33 -9.12 1.30
CA ASN A 89 -3.97 -9.03 0.73
C ASN A 89 -3.26 -7.67 0.82
N ASP A 90 -3.81 -6.69 1.54
CA ASP A 90 -3.38 -5.30 1.33
C ASP A 90 -2.03 -4.90 1.97
N LEU A 91 -1.52 -5.65 2.96
CA LEU A 91 -0.15 -5.46 3.43
C LEU A 91 0.86 -6.30 2.65
N SER A 92 0.41 -7.34 1.93
CA SER A 92 1.30 -8.26 1.21
C SER A 92 2.09 -7.54 0.10
N GLY A 93 1.46 -6.57 -0.57
CA GLY A 93 2.10 -5.71 -1.57
C GLY A 93 3.27 -4.91 -0.98
N LEU A 94 3.02 -4.21 0.13
CA LEU A 94 4.05 -3.44 0.83
C LEU A 94 5.16 -4.33 1.39
N MET A 95 4.84 -5.49 1.95
CA MET A 95 5.84 -6.42 2.45
C MET A 95 6.71 -6.97 1.32
N SER A 96 6.11 -7.32 0.17
CA SER A 96 6.82 -7.74 -1.03
C SER A 96 7.75 -6.62 -1.55
N ALA A 97 7.26 -5.39 -1.64
CA ALA A 97 8.04 -4.23 -2.04
C ALA A 97 9.20 -3.95 -1.06
N THR A 98 8.96 -4.11 0.24
CA THR A 98 9.96 -3.96 1.30
C THR A 98 11.08 -4.98 1.15
N ILE A 99 10.75 -6.26 0.94
CA ILE A 99 11.75 -7.32 0.73
C ILE A 99 12.58 -7.04 -0.53
N LYS A 100 11.95 -6.60 -1.63
CA LYS A 100 12.69 -6.19 -2.84
C LYS A 100 13.69 -5.09 -2.54
N CYS A 101 13.29 -4.08 -1.77
CA CYS A 101 14.19 -3.00 -1.35
C CYS A 101 15.32 -3.53 -0.47
N GLN A 102 15.05 -4.42 0.49
CA GLN A 102 16.08 -5.01 1.35
C GLN A 102 17.20 -5.73 0.57
N LEU A 103 16.90 -6.27 -0.62
CA LEU A 103 17.88 -6.96 -1.46
C LEU A 103 18.82 -6.03 -2.24
N VAL A 104 18.35 -4.82 -2.59
CA VAL A 104 19.07 -3.93 -3.53
C VAL A 104 19.53 -2.61 -2.89
N ALA A 105 18.89 -2.18 -1.81
CA ALA A 105 19.14 -0.92 -1.13
C ALA A 105 20.42 -0.92 -0.29
N GLU A 106 20.92 0.27 0.04
CA GLU A 106 21.95 0.38 1.07
C GLU A 106 21.37 0.00 2.44
N GLN A 107 22.22 -0.50 3.34
CA GLN A 107 21.79 -1.04 4.64
C GLN A 107 20.95 -0.05 5.45
N LYS A 108 21.33 1.23 5.45
CA LYS A 108 20.60 2.31 6.15
C LYS A 108 19.20 2.51 5.56
N THR A 109 19.09 2.53 4.23
CA THR A 109 17.83 2.72 3.51
C THR A 109 16.91 1.50 3.67
N ALA A 110 17.46 0.29 3.56
CA ALA A 110 16.73 -0.96 3.82
C ALA A 110 16.15 -1.00 5.25
N HIS A 111 16.91 -0.54 6.25
CA HIS A 111 16.44 -0.49 7.64
C HIS A 111 15.31 0.54 7.83
N LEU A 112 15.40 1.71 7.22
CA LEU A 112 14.35 2.74 7.27
C LEU A 112 13.07 2.27 6.59
N ILE A 113 13.16 1.66 5.39
CA ILE A 113 12.00 1.09 4.68
C ILE A 113 11.35 -0.01 5.52
N SER A 114 12.13 -0.88 6.14
CA SER A 114 11.60 -1.95 7.01
C SER A 114 10.87 -1.38 8.23
N SER A 115 11.47 -0.39 8.88
CA SER A 115 10.87 0.30 10.03
C SER A 115 9.57 0.98 9.63
N LEU A 116 9.54 1.61 8.45
CA LEU A 116 8.35 2.26 7.92
C LEU A 116 7.25 1.24 7.64
N SER A 117 7.59 0.12 7.01
CA SER A 117 6.65 -0.96 6.73
C SER A 117 6.04 -1.55 8.01
N GLN A 118 6.86 -1.76 9.02
CA GLN A 118 6.39 -2.19 10.34
C GLN A 118 5.44 -1.17 10.96
N ALA A 119 5.78 0.11 10.93
CA ALA A 119 4.92 1.17 11.48
C ALA A 119 3.56 1.23 10.77
N TYR A 120 3.52 1.02 9.45
CA TYR A 120 2.27 0.90 8.70
C TYR A 120 1.48 -0.36 9.05
N ALA A 121 2.14 -1.49 9.27
CA ALA A 121 1.48 -2.72 9.70
C ALA A 121 0.84 -2.55 11.09
N GLU A 122 1.56 -1.95 12.04
CA GLU A 122 1.06 -1.61 13.38
C GLU A 122 -0.13 -0.65 13.31
N LEU A 123 -0.03 0.41 12.51
CA LEU A 123 -1.12 1.38 12.31
C LEU A 123 -2.35 0.73 11.67
N THR A 124 -2.15 -0.20 10.74
CA THR A 124 -3.24 -0.95 10.10
C THR A 124 -3.93 -1.87 11.08
N ALA A 125 -3.18 -2.65 11.86
CA ALA A 125 -3.73 -3.53 12.89
C ALA A 125 -4.53 -2.73 13.93
N TYR A 126 -3.96 -1.62 14.39
CA TYR A 126 -4.63 -0.68 15.30
C TYR A 126 -5.94 -0.15 14.72
N SER A 127 -5.92 0.26 13.44
CA SER A 127 -7.11 0.77 12.77
C SER A 127 -8.22 -0.27 12.70
N VAL A 128 -7.88 -1.53 12.38
CA VAL A 128 -8.85 -2.63 12.34
C VAL A 128 -9.48 -2.85 13.72
N GLU A 129 -8.67 -2.88 14.77
CA GLU A 129 -9.15 -3.04 16.15
C GLU A 129 -10.15 -1.93 16.51
N LYS A 130 -9.78 -0.66 16.30
CA LYS A 130 -10.59 0.49 16.70
C LYS A 130 -11.82 0.73 15.83
N LEU A 131 -11.79 0.33 14.55
CA LEU A 131 -12.93 0.46 13.65
C LEU A 131 -13.97 -0.66 13.83
N THR A 132 -13.61 -1.77 14.47
CA THR A 132 -14.54 -2.88 14.75
C THR A 132 -15.78 -2.43 15.53
N PRO A 133 -15.69 -1.73 16.68
CA PRO A 133 -16.87 -1.24 17.39
C PRO A 133 -17.68 -0.21 16.58
N LEU A 134 -17.02 0.65 15.79
CA LEU A 134 -17.70 1.59 14.88
C LEU A 134 -18.55 0.86 13.83
N ARG A 135 -18.02 -0.23 13.27
CA ARG A 135 -18.73 -1.09 12.33
C ARG A 135 -19.95 -1.73 12.97
N PHE A 136 -19.85 -2.21 14.22
CA PHE A 136 -20.99 -2.72 14.95
C PHE A 136 -22.08 -1.66 15.15
N CYS A 137 -21.72 -0.41 15.49
CA CYS A 137 -22.69 0.68 15.55
C CYS A 137 -23.40 0.90 14.20
N ASN A 138 -22.67 0.91 13.09
CA ASN A 138 -23.28 1.05 11.76
C ASN A 138 -24.23 -0.10 11.40
N VAL A 139 -23.88 -1.35 11.76
CA VAL A 139 -24.76 -2.51 11.58
C VAL A 139 -26.02 -2.37 12.42
N ASN A 140 -25.89 -1.96 13.68
CA ASN A 140 -27.03 -1.77 14.57
C ASN A 140 -27.95 -0.62 14.11
N ILE A 141 -27.38 0.48 13.59
CA ILE A 141 -28.13 1.57 12.96
C ILE A 141 -28.95 1.02 11.79
N LYS A 142 -28.34 0.24 10.89
CA LYS A 142 -29.04 -0.38 9.75
C LYS A 142 -30.17 -1.31 10.22
N PHE A 143 -29.96 -2.11 11.27
CA PHE A 143 -31.01 -2.95 11.83
C PHE A 143 -32.16 -2.13 12.44
N ALA A 144 -31.84 -1.05 13.14
CA ALA A 144 -32.84 -0.17 13.73
C ALA A 144 -33.66 0.57 12.65
N ASP A 145 -33.01 1.04 11.58
CA ASP A 145 -33.68 1.66 10.43
C ASP A 145 -34.64 0.68 9.74
N GLU A 146 -34.21 -0.56 9.51
CA GLU A 146 -35.04 -1.60 8.91
C GLU A 146 -36.20 -2.01 9.83
N GLY A 147 -35.96 -2.10 11.13
CA GLY A 147 -36.99 -2.36 12.15
C GLY A 147 -38.04 -1.25 12.19
N HIS A 148 -37.62 0.02 12.17
CA HIS A 148 -38.51 1.17 12.08
C HIS A 148 -39.35 1.11 10.79
N ARG A 149 -38.71 0.90 9.64
CA ARG A 149 -39.39 0.80 8.34
C ARG A 149 -40.48 -0.28 8.36
N THR A 150 -40.14 -1.47 8.85
CA THR A 150 -41.09 -2.59 8.98
C THR A 150 -42.26 -2.23 9.88
N ALA A 151 -41.99 -1.60 11.04
CA ALA A 151 -43.04 -1.19 11.98
C ALA A 151 -43.97 -0.11 11.39
N SER A 152 -43.42 0.88 10.67
CA SER A 152 -44.20 1.90 9.97
C SER A 152 -45.07 1.31 8.86
N GLU A 153 -44.53 0.40 8.05
CA GLU A 153 -45.31 -0.28 6.99
C GLU A 153 -46.48 -1.09 7.58
N GLN A 154 -46.28 -1.73 8.73
CA GLN A 154 -47.35 -2.43 9.46
C GLN A 154 -48.40 -1.48 10.01
N ALA A 155 -47.99 -0.36 10.62
CA ALA A 155 -48.89 0.67 11.11
C ALA A 155 -49.77 1.23 9.98
N ASP A 156 -49.17 1.56 8.83
CA ASP A 156 -49.89 2.04 7.65
C ASP A 156 -50.94 1.04 7.15
N ASN A 157 -50.60 -0.25 7.16
CA ASN A 157 -51.53 -1.30 6.77
C ASN A 157 -52.70 -1.44 7.76
N ILE A 158 -52.43 -1.31 9.07
CA ILE A 158 -53.47 -1.33 10.11
C ILE A 158 -54.38 -0.10 9.97
N VAL A 159 -53.83 1.09 9.72
CA VAL A 159 -54.62 2.31 9.51
C VAL A 159 -55.53 2.16 8.28
N LYS A 160 -55.03 1.60 7.18
CA LYS A 160 -55.87 1.29 5.99
C LYS A 160 -57.00 0.33 6.33
N GLU A 161 -56.75 -0.69 7.16
CA GLU A 161 -57.78 -1.61 7.61
C GLU A 161 -58.82 -0.91 8.48
N ILE A 162 -58.41 -0.10 9.46
CA ILE A 162 -59.31 0.69 10.31
C ILE A 162 -60.21 1.59 9.44
N THR A 163 -59.63 2.35 8.50
CA THR A 163 -60.38 3.22 7.59
C THR A 163 -61.38 2.45 6.72
N SER A 164 -61.10 1.19 6.37
CA SER A 164 -62.02 0.35 5.59
C SER A 164 -63.23 -0.16 6.37
N LEU A 165 -63.17 -0.09 7.70
CA LEU A 165 -64.26 -0.48 8.62
C LEU A 165 -65.12 0.73 9.04
N ASP A 166 -64.67 1.96 8.74
CA ASP A 166 -65.42 3.18 9.04
C ASP A 166 -66.77 3.19 8.28
N GLY A 167 -67.88 3.29 9.03
CA GLY A 167 -69.25 3.19 8.50
C GLY A 167 -69.95 1.83 8.64
N ARG A 168 -69.35 0.82 9.29
CA ARG A 168 -69.99 -0.47 9.60
C ARG A 168 -70.51 -0.51 11.04
N GLU A 169 -71.65 -1.18 11.25
CA GLU A 169 -72.40 -1.21 12.52
C GLU A 169 -71.60 -1.76 13.73
N ALA A 170 -72.14 -1.53 14.95
CA ALA A 170 -71.60 -1.89 16.26
C ALA A 170 -71.09 -3.35 16.44
N ALA A 171 -71.40 -4.26 15.51
CA ALA A 171 -70.92 -5.64 15.50
C ALA A 171 -69.39 -5.77 15.28
N GLU A 172 -68.71 -4.73 14.79
CA GLU A 172 -67.25 -4.77 14.54
C GLU A 172 -66.40 -4.08 15.64
N SER A 173 -67.01 -3.64 16.75
CA SER A 173 -66.32 -2.92 17.85
C SER A 173 -65.13 -3.70 18.42
N GLU A 174 -65.26 -5.02 18.61
CA GLU A 174 -64.17 -5.84 19.16
C GLU A 174 -62.99 -5.97 18.17
N LYS A 175 -63.28 -5.99 16.86
CA LYS A 175 -62.23 -6.04 15.83
C LYS A 175 -61.46 -4.73 15.80
N LEU A 176 -62.17 -3.61 15.92
CA LEU A 176 -61.61 -2.27 15.90
C LEU A 176 -60.68 -2.04 17.11
N ASP A 177 -61.09 -2.48 18.32
CA ASP A 177 -60.25 -2.45 19.52
C ASP A 177 -58.95 -3.27 19.36
N ARG A 178 -59.03 -4.44 18.71
CA ARG A 178 -57.84 -5.26 18.43
C ARG A 178 -56.90 -4.58 17.44
N LEU A 179 -57.42 -3.86 16.44
CA LEU A 179 -56.61 -3.12 15.47
C LEU A 179 -55.91 -1.94 16.14
N PHE A 180 -56.59 -1.19 17.02
CA PHE A 180 -55.95 -0.11 17.78
C PHE A 180 -54.82 -0.62 18.67
N LYS A 181 -55.02 -1.72 19.40
CA LYS A 181 -53.93 -2.32 20.21
C LYS A 181 -52.73 -2.74 19.37
N LYS A 182 -52.96 -3.25 18.16
CA LYS A 182 -51.86 -3.57 17.23
C LYS A 182 -51.16 -2.32 16.72
N LEU A 183 -51.92 -1.27 16.41
CA LEU A 183 -51.36 0.02 15.99
C LEU A 183 -50.46 0.60 17.08
N GLU A 184 -50.93 0.66 18.33
CA GLU A 184 -50.15 1.10 19.49
C GLU A 184 -48.86 0.28 19.65
N ALA A 185 -48.92 -1.04 19.45
CA ALA A 185 -47.75 -1.90 19.51
C ALA A 185 -46.74 -1.61 18.37
N CYS A 186 -47.23 -1.35 17.15
CA CYS A 186 -46.38 -0.94 16.01
C CYS A 186 -45.73 0.42 16.26
N GLU A 187 -46.47 1.41 16.77
CA GLU A 187 -45.96 2.73 17.12
C GLU A 187 -44.91 2.66 18.24
N ALA A 188 -45.18 1.91 19.31
CA ALA A 188 -44.22 1.68 20.39
C ALA A 188 -42.94 1.02 19.86
N ARG A 189 -43.06 0.05 18.93
CA ARG A 189 -41.91 -0.60 18.32
C ARG A 189 -41.12 0.38 17.43
N ALA A 190 -41.79 1.21 16.64
CA ALA A 190 -41.14 2.22 15.80
C ALA A 190 -40.38 3.23 16.67
N MET A 191 -40.97 3.67 17.79
CA MET A 191 -40.32 4.55 18.76
C MET A 191 -39.08 3.90 19.38
N GLN A 192 -39.19 2.63 19.80
CA GLN A 192 -38.03 1.89 20.33
C GLN A 192 -36.89 1.81 19.29
N CYS A 193 -37.19 1.49 18.04
CA CYS A 193 -36.18 1.44 16.98
C CYS A 193 -35.54 2.82 16.74
N ARG A 194 -36.31 3.91 16.85
CA ARG A 194 -35.77 5.27 16.76
C ARG A 194 -34.80 5.58 17.91
N ASP A 195 -35.17 5.24 19.14
CA ASP A 195 -34.35 5.47 20.33
C ASP A 195 -33.06 4.64 20.28
N GLU A 196 -33.16 3.36 19.90
CA GLU A 196 -32.00 2.48 19.68
C GLU A 196 -31.06 3.07 18.63
N ARG A 197 -31.61 3.57 17.51
CA ARG A 197 -30.81 4.21 16.45
C ARG A 197 -30.07 5.44 16.96
N GLU A 198 -30.76 6.32 17.69
CA GLU A 198 -30.16 7.54 18.25
C GLU A 198 -29.01 7.21 19.22
N GLN A 199 -29.20 6.21 20.09
CA GLN A 199 -28.14 5.73 20.97
C GLN A 199 -26.91 5.22 20.20
N GLN A 200 -27.13 4.48 19.10
CA GLN A 200 -26.02 4.01 18.26
C GLN A 200 -25.31 5.15 17.52
N TYR A 201 -26.02 6.21 17.10
CA TYR A 201 -25.38 7.39 16.50
C TYR A 201 -24.47 8.12 17.50
N VAL A 202 -24.96 8.38 18.72
CA VAL A 202 -24.16 9.01 19.77
C VAL A 202 -22.92 8.19 20.09
N ARG A 203 -23.08 6.87 20.26
CA ARG A 203 -21.95 5.97 20.50
C ARG A 203 -20.96 5.97 19.34
N ARG A 204 -21.45 5.99 18.10
CA ARG A 204 -20.60 6.02 16.91
C ARG A 204 -19.77 7.30 16.85
N GLU A 205 -20.38 8.45 17.13
CA GLU A 205 -19.66 9.74 17.14
C GLU A 205 -18.55 9.78 18.18
N GLN A 206 -18.83 9.32 19.41
CA GLN A 206 -17.82 9.20 20.46
C GLN A 206 -16.65 8.30 20.06
N LEU A 207 -16.94 7.13 19.47
CA LEU A 207 -15.91 6.21 19.00
C LEU A 207 -15.10 6.80 17.83
N LEU A 208 -15.74 7.57 16.95
CA LEU A 208 -15.08 8.20 15.82
C LEU A 208 -14.14 9.32 16.27
N GLU A 209 -14.57 10.13 17.24
CA GLU A 209 -13.72 11.17 17.84
C GLU A 209 -12.47 10.57 18.47
N ILE A 210 -12.63 9.52 19.29
CA ILE A 210 -11.52 8.79 19.90
C ILE A 210 -10.59 8.23 18.81
N PHE A 211 -11.16 7.57 17.80
CA PHE A 211 -10.38 7.00 16.70
C PHE A 211 -9.56 8.05 15.96
N VAL A 212 -10.16 9.17 15.56
CA VAL A 212 -9.47 10.25 14.84
C VAL A 212 -8.36 10.86 15.69
N SER A 213 -8.62 11.11 16.98
CA SER A 213 -7.63 11.64 17.91
C SER A 213 -6.42 10.71 18.04
N GLU A 214 -6.65 9.43 18.37
CA GLU A 214 -5.60 8.44 18.55
C GLU A 214 -4.84 8.16 17.24
N MET A 215 -5.54 8.13 16.09
CA MET A 215 -4.91 7.95 14.79
C MET A 215 -3.99 9.11 14.43
N THR A 216 -4.40 10.35 14.71
CA THR A 216 -3.58 11.54 14.44
C THR A 216 -2.27 11.49 15.22
N GLU A 217 -2.33 11.11 16.50
CA GLU A 217 -1.14 10.94 17.34
C GLU A 217 -0.21 9.85 16.80
N ARG A 218 -0.77 8.72 16.36
CA ARG A 218 -0.01 7.58 15.81
C ARG A 218 0.55 7.82 14.41
N LEU A 219 -0.08 8.69 13.62
CA LEU A 219 0.41 9.06 12.28
C LEU A 219 1.65 9.96 12.34
N ALA A 220 1.77 10.83 13.35
CA ALA A 220 2.89 11.75 13.50
C ALA A 220 4.29 11.08 13.47
N PRO A 221 4.57 9.98 14.21
CA PRO A 221 5.85 9.28 14.10
C PRO A 221 6.04 8.59 12.74
N VAL A 222 4.97 8.10 12.11
CA VAL A 222 5.03 7.48 10.77
C VAL A 222 5.43 8.51 9.73
N GLU A 223 4.89 9.73 9.78
CA GLU A 223 5.23 10.83 8.87
C GLU A 223 6.71 11.23 8.97
N LYS A 224 7.24 11.30 10.20
CA LYS A 224 8.68 11.55 10.44
C LYS A 224 9.54 10.44 9.83
N LEU A 225 9.11 9.19 9.96
CA LEU A 225 9.82 8.04 9.41
C LEU A 225 9.73 7.98 7.88
N TYR A 226 8.57 8.31 7.32
CA TYR A 226 8.35 8.46 5.89
C TYR A 226 9.31 9.48 5.30
N SER A 227 9.39 10.68 5.90
CA SER A 227 10.30 11.75 5.46
C SER A 227 11.76 11.29 5.47
N LYS A 228 12.20 10.64 6.56
CA LYS A 228 13.57 10.07 6.64
C LYS A 228 13.83 9.01 5.58
N THR A 229 12.84 8.16 5.30
CA THR A 229 12.93 7.09 4.31
C THR A 229 13.06 7.66 2.90
N ILE A 230 12.26 8.65 2.54
CA ILE A 230 12.35 9.33 1.23
C ILE A 230 13.70 10.03 1.05
N LEU A 231 14.22 10.70 2.08
CA LEU A 231 15.55 11.32 2.02
C LEU A 231 16.66 10.26 1.82
N ALA A 232 16.55 9.12 2.49
CA ALA A 232 17.50 8.01 2.32
C ALA A 232 17.43 7.41 0.90
N ILE A 233 16.23 7.17 0.38
CA ILE A 233 16.02 6.71 -1.01
C ILE A 233 16.64 7.69 -2.02
N ARG A 234 16.44 9.00 -1.84
CA ARG A 234 17.03 10.02 -2.72
C ARG A 234 18.56 9.99 -2.67
N SER A 235 19.13 9.87 -1.48
CA SER A 235 20.57 9.73 -1.28
C SER A 235 21.12 8.48 -1.97
N ASP A 236 20.46 7.33 -1.84
CA ASP A 236 20.86 6.06 -2.48
C ASP A 236 20.84 6.13 -4.01
N LEU A 237 19.97 6.98 -4.58
CA LEU A 237 19.88 7.22 -6.02
C LEU A 237 20.85 8.31 -6.52
N GLY A 238 21.64 8.92 -5.63
CA GLY A 238 22.56 10.00 -5.97
C GLY A 238 21.91 11.37 -6.16
N PHE A 239 20.63 11.53 -5.78
CA PHE A 239 19.97 12.83 -5.72
C PHE A 239 20.33 13.48 -4.38
N SER A 240 21.39 14.30 -4.37
CA SER A 240 21.82 15.06 -3.19
C SER A 240 20.68 15.92 -2.63
N VAL A 241 20.58 15.96 -1.29
CA VAL A 241 19.80 16.93 -0.50
C VAL A 241 20.70 18.12 -0.19
#